data_AF-X6P7B7-F1
#
_entry.id   AF-X6P7B7-F1
#
_cell.length_a   1.000
_cell.length_b   1.000
_cell.length_c   1.000
_cell.angle_alpha   90.00
_cell.angle_beta   90.00
_cell.angle_gamma   90.00
#
_symmetry.space_group_name_H-M   'P 1'
#
loop_
_entity.id
_entity.type
_entity.pdbx_description
1 polymer ?
#
loop_
_entity_poly.entity_id
_entity_poly.type
_entity_poly.pdbx_seq_one_letter_code
_entity_poly.pdbx_strand_id
1 'polypeptide(L)'
;MDKPTRTPNDVWNNVKVKDEEGHLIVRQNYICTGVLDKSQLGDGQSFGLVHAVYELYGPHACNTLITALGQLFTVFLQKHGFTARIGDLVVNENSEVLRKRLIEKSYSDGITACAHGVGMTQFDPLHNTLTDVSKYVQSFILSDQANESRLDGIVKGTLHGLHNSIMQTCFPYGTKTPFPLNHFQLMILTGAKGSTVNMAQIVASLGQQELEGKRVPRMNSGKTLPSFTSYDPSPRAGGFVTDRFLTGLKPEEYFFHCMAGREGLVDTAVKTSRSGYLQRCLIKGLETLHVAYDNTVRDCDQNIIQFLYGEDSLDVTKSSYLDSCKNVFEFFTNNQQILQQTLLGKTTKKQFKHFMKPARSELENWWKWHINPKSNPWEGPMLSTMNPAAKCGITSEPFYIKIRDFCYYNPKNSFVSILQTKQNKSLKQKYNRGI
;
A
#
# COMPACT_ATOMS: atom_id res chain seq x y z
N MET A 1 7.29 9.11 18.79
CA MET A 1 6.78 8.51 17.52
C MET A 1 7.28 9.38 16.38
N ASP A 2 7.72 8.78 15.29
CA ASP A 2 8.09 9.46 14.06
C ASP A 2 7.48 8.65 12.90
N LYS A 3 6.58 9.29 12.14
CA LYS A 3 5.91 8.63 11.02
C LYS A 3 5.62 9.65 9.91
N PRO A 4 5.92 9.32 8.64
CA PRO A 4 5.54 10.17 7.52
C PRO A 4 4.01 10.32 7.43
N THR A 5 3.56 11.53 7.13
CA THR A 5 2.16 11.82 6.84
C THR A 5 1.84 11.40 5.40
N ARG A 6 0.54 11.38 5.06
CA ARG A 6 0.12 11.05 3.69
C ARG A 6 0.21 12.27 2.79
N THR A 7 -0.03 13.45 3.34
CA THR A 7 0.09 14.72 2.64
C THR A 7 1.56 14.97 2.28
N PRO A 8 1.91 15.09 0.98
CA PRO A 8 3.30 15.29 0.60
C PRO A 8 3.84 16.64 1.08
N ASN A 9 5.12 16.67 1.47
CA ASN A 9 5.82 17.89 1.90
C ASN A 9 5.71 19.03 0.88
N ASP A 10 5.88 18.70 -0.39
CA ASP A 10 5.99 19.67 -1.48
C ASP A 10 4.69 20.48 -1.71
N VAL A 11 3.57 20.07 -1.10
CA VAL A 11 2.25 20.68 -1.33
C VAL A 11 1.96 21.82 -0.35
N TRP A 12 2.68 21.92 0.78
CA TRP A 12 2.45 22.95 1.82
C TRP A 12 2.95 24.33 1.42
N ASN A 13 4.12 24.39 0.78
CA ASN A 13 4.67 25.59 0.19
C ASN A 13 5.01 25.27 -1.27
N ASN A 14 4.49 26.07 -2.21
CA ASN A 14 4.86 26.00 -3.65
C ASN A 14 6.37 26.25 -3.93
N VAL A 15 7.21 26.25 -2.89
CA VAL A 15 8.65 26.38 -2.89
C VAL A 15 9.20 25.18 -2.11
N LYS A 16 10.18 24.48 -2.68
CA LYS A 16 10.91 23.32 -2.09
C LYS A 16 11.73 23.72 -0.84
N VAL A 17 11.09 24.32 0.16
CA VAL A 17 11.68 24.49 1.48
C VAL A 17 11.46 23.18 2.24
N LYS A 18 12.41 22.82 3.11
CA LYS A 18 12.32 21.64 3.97
C LYS A 18 11.21 21.83 5.00
N ASP A 19 9.95 21.71 4.57
CA ASP A 19 8.82 21.75 5.47
C ASP A 19 8.77 20.46 6.29
N GLU A 20 8.64 20.61 7.61
CA GLU A 20 8.61 19.52 8.58
C GLU A 20 7.22 18.85 8.65
N GLU A 21 6.23 19.36 7.93
CA GLU A 21 4.81 18.97 8.02
C GLU A 21 4.48 17.59 7.44
N GLY A 22 5.35 17.05 6.58
CA GLY A 22 5.22 15.68 6.05
C GLY A 22 5.67 14.60 7.01
N HIS A 23 6.16 14.97 8.20
CA HIS A 23 6.57 14.03 9.24
C HIS A 23 5.88 14.36 10.56
N LEU A 24 5.04 13.44 11.04
CA LEU A 24 4.44 13.54 12.35
C LEU A 24 5.45 13.12 13.41
N ILE A 25 5.91 14.08 14.22
CA ILE A 25 6.80 13.83 15.36
C ILE A 25 6.05 14.08 16.65
N VAL A 26 5.93 13.02 17.47
CA VAL A 26 5.36 13.11 18.83
C VAL A 26 6.45 12.80 19.85
N ARG A 27 6.72 13.76 20.75
CA ARG A 27 7.68 13.64 21.86
C ARG A 27 6.98 13.93 23.18
N GLN A 28 7.11 13.02 24.15
CA GLN A 28 6.52 13.17 25.48
C GLN A 28 5.02 13.57 25.45
N ASN A 29 4.25 12.95 24.55
CA ASN A 29 2.83 13.23 24.33
C ASN A 29 2.49 14.62 23.74
N TYR A 30 3.48 15.39 23.29
CA TYR A 30 3.28 16.61 22.52
C TYR A 30 3.51 16.36 21.03
N ILE A 31 2.60 16.86 20.19
CA ILE A 31 2.79 16.90 18.74
C ILE A 31 3.74 18.06 18.46
N CYS A 32 4.96 17.76 18.02
CA CYS A 32 6.00 18.75 17.76
C CYS A 32 5.87 19.31 16.33
N THR A 33 5.69 18.42 15.35
CA THR A 33 5.63 18.75 13.92
C THR A 33 4.68 17.78 13.23
N GLY A 34 4.12 18.22 12.10
CA GLY A 34 3.35 17.35 11.20
C GLY A 34 1.84 17.39 11.42
N VAL A 35 1.14 17.06 10.34
CA VAL A 35 -0.33 17.00 10.32
C VAL A 35 -0.89 15.62 10.65
N LEU A 36 -2.13 15.61 11.15
CA LEU A 36 -2.88 14.38 11.40
C LEU A 36 -3.73 14.02 10.18
N ASP A 37 -3.25 13.06 9.41
CA ASP A 37 -3.92 12.53 8.21
C ASP A 37 -4.55 11.14 8.44
N LYS A 38 -5.17 10.59 7.38
CA LYS A 38 -5.62 9.19 7.37
C LYS A 38 -4.50 8.22 7.73
N SER A 39 -3.22 8.50 7.43
CA SER A 39 -2.11 7.62 7.82
C SER A 39 -1.93 7.48 9.35
N GLN A 40 -2.42 8.44 10.13
CA GLN A 40 -2.24 8.49 11.58
C GLN A 40 -3.49 8.05 12.33
N LEU A 41 -4.66 8.45 11.83
CA LEU A 41 -5.96 8.23 12.47
C LEU A 41 -6.81 7.16 11.79
N GLY A 42 -6.52 6.84 10.53
CA GLY A 42 -7.36 6.02 9.68
C GLY A 42 -7.26 4.52 9.93
N ASP A 43 -8.26 3.83 9.40
CA ASP A 43 -8.36 2.39 9.37
C ASP A 43 -7.30 1.74 8.47
N GLY A 44 -6.79 0.58 8.89
CA GLY A 44 -5.82 -0.21 8.12
C GLY A 44 -4.42 0.37 8.00
N GLN A 45 -4.11 1.47 8.69
CA GLN A 45 -2.79 2.09 8.67
C GLN A 45 -1.93 1.59 9.83
N SER A 46 -1.01 0.68 9.52
CA SER A 46 -0.06 0.16 10.50
C SER A 46 0.82 1.30 11.05
N PHE A 47 1.11 1.22 12.35
CA PHE A 47 2.00 2.15 13.07
C PHE A 47 1.53 3.63 13.12
N GLY A 48 0.24 3.91 12.88
CA GLY A 48 -0.33 5.26 13.08
C GLY A 48 -0.41 5.67 14.56
N LEU A 49 -0.82 6.90 14.83
CA LEU A 49 -0.93 7.44 16.20
C LEU A 49 -1.89 6.60 17.05
N VAL A 50 -3.06 6.27 16.48
CA VAL A 50 -4.09 5.44 17.16
C VAL A 50 -3.54 4.06 17.48
N HIS A 51 -2.83 3.43 16.52
CA HIS A 51 -2.22 2.13 16.72
C HIS A 51 -1.06 2.17 17.74
N ALA A 52 -0.28 3.25 17.78
CA ALA A 52 0.79 3.45 18.76
C ALA A 52 0.23 3.58 20.18
N VAL A 53 -0.90 4.28 20.34
CA VAL A 53 -1.59 4.41 21.63
C VAL A 53 -2.21 3.08 22.05
N TYR A 54 -2.79 2.33 21.12
CA TYR A 54 -3.29 0.98 21.37
C TYR A 54 -2.21 0.06 21.93
N GLU A 55 -1.01 0.09 21.34
CA GLU A 55 0.11 -0.77 21.78
C GLU A 55 0.67 -0.35 23.14
N LEU A 56 0.84 0.96 23.38
CA LEU A 56 1.48 1.45 24.61
C LEU A 56 0.55 1.45 25.82
N TYR A 57 -0.71 1.87 25.63
CA TYR A 57 -1.67 2.13 26.70
C TYR A 57 -2.86 1.16 26.70
N GLY A 58 -3.01 0.35 25.65
CA GLY A 58 -4.06 -0.66 25.54
C GLY A 58 -5.36 -0.17 24.91
N PRO A 59 -6.35 -1.07 24.78
CA PRO A 59 -7.58 -0.83 24.03
C PRO A 59 -8.46 0.27 24.63
N HIS A 60 -8.57 0.35 25.96
CA HIS A 60 -9.44 1.33 26.62
C HIS A 60 -8.97 2.77 26.39
N ALA A 61 -7.66 3.03 26.53
CA ALA A 61 -7.10 4.35 26.27
C ALA A 61 -7.26 4.76 24.80
N CYS A 62 -7.07 3.82 23.89
CA CYS A 62 -7.30 4.02 22.46
C CYS A 62 -8.75 4.43 22.15
N ASN A 63 -9.73 3.74 22.74
CA ASN A 63 -11.15 4.07 22.56
C ASN A 63 -11.48 5.48 23.05
N THR A 64 -10.95 5.88 24.21
CA THR A 64 -11.11 7.24 24.75
C THR A 64 -10.50 8.28 23.81
N LEU A 65 -9.30 8.02 23.27
CA LEU A 65 -8.64 8.91 22.32
C LEU A 65 -9.47 9.12 21.04
N ILE A 66 -9.94 8.03 20.42
CA ILE A 66 -10.74 8.10 19.19
C ILE A 66 -12.04 8.88 19.45
N THR A 67 -12.69 8.61 20.59
CA THR A 67 -13.93 9.31 20.98
C THR A 67 -13.68 10.81 21.17
N ALA A 68 -12.62 11.17 21.89
CA ALA A 68 -12.26 12.57 22.14
C ALA A 68 -11.92 13.32 20.84
N LEU A 69 -11.13 12.70 19.96
CA LEU A 69 -10.80 13.27 18.65
C LEU A 69 -12.04 13.40 17.76
N GLY A 70 -12.92 12.40 17.74
CA GLY A 70 -14.17 12.44 16.99
C GLY A 70 -15.07 13.60 17.42
N GLN A 71 -15.23 13.79 18.74
CA GLN A 71 -15.97 14.92 19.30
C GLN A 71 -15.31 16.26 18.98
N LEU A 72 -13.99 16.37 19.15
CA LEU A 72 -13.23 17.58 18.85
C LEU A 72 -13.38 18.00 17.38
N PHE A 73 -13.18 17.07 16.45
CA PHE A 73 -13.29 17.36 15.02
C PHE A 73 -14.74 17.66 14.60
N THR A 74 -15.72 17.03 15.23
CA THR A 74 -17.14 17.34 14.99
C THR A 74 -17.47 18.78 15.40
N VAL A 75 -17.06 19.19 16.60
CA VAL A 75 -17.27 20.57 17.09
C VAL A 75 -16.49 21.57 16.23
N PHE A 76 -15.27 21.24 15.81
CA PHE A 76 -14.48 22.07 14.91
C PHE A 76 -15.19 22.27 13.56
N LEU A 77 -15.68 21.19 12.95
CA LEU A 77 -16.43 21.25 11.69
C LEU A 77 -17.75 22.02 11.81
N GLN A 78 -18.45 21.90 12.94
CA GLN A 78 -19.66 22.69 13.20
C GLN A 78 -19.38 24.20 13.28
N LYS A 79 -18.21 24.60 13.78
CA LYS A 79 -17.82 26.02 13.91
C LYS A 79 -17.27 26.62 12.61
N HIS A 80 -16.42 25.87 11.90
CA HIS A 80 -15.71 26.39 10.73
C HIS A 80 -16.37 26.03 9.39
N GLY A 81 -17.16 24.95 9.34
CA GLY A 81 -17.68 24.39 8.11
C GLY A 81 -16.59 23.81 7.19
N PHE A 82 -17.01 23.03 6.20
CA PHE A 82 -16.15 22.52 5.13
C PHE A 82 -16.97 22.46 3.84
N THR A 83 -16.41 22.95 2.73
CA THR A 83 -17.14 23.03 1.45
C THR A 83 -16.20 22.82 0.27
N ALA A 84 -16.63 22.11 -0.77
CA ALA A 84 -15.89 21.99 -2.02
C ALA A 84 -16.65 22.74 -3.13
N ARG A 85 -15.94 23.54 -3.93
CA ARG A 85 -16.53 24.41 -4.96
C ARG A 85 -16.08 23.97 -6.36
N ILE A 86 -16.83 24.36 -7.37
CA ILE A 86 -16.43 24.14 -8.78
C ILE A 86 -15.09 24.86 -9.08
N GLY A 87 -14.84 26.01 -8.43
CA GLY A 87 -13.58 26.75 -8.54
C GLY A 87 -12.35 25.94 -8.12
N ASP A 88 -12.51 24.96 -7.23
CA ASP A 88 -11.44 24.08 -6.77
C ASP A 88 -10.97 23.09 -7.86
N LEU A 89 -11.80 22.88 -8.89
CA LEU A 89 -11.56 21.98 -10.00
C LEU A 89 -10.92 22.68 -11.21
N VAL A 90 -10.86 24.02 -11.18
CA VAL A 90 -10.37 24.82 -12.31
C VAL A 90 -8.84 24.79 -12.35
N VAL A 91 -8.30 24.57 -13.55
CA VAL A 91 -6.86 24.53 -13.83
C VAL A 91 -6.35 25.90 -14.25
N ASN A 92 -5.09 26.20 -13.96
CA ASN A 92 -4.38 27.38 -14.44
C ASN A 92 -4.24 27.36 -15.97
N GLU A 93 -4.24 28.54 -16.59
CA GLU A 93 -4.14 28.67 -18.05
C GLU A 93 -2.84 28.05 -18.60
N ASN A 94 -1.72 28.22 -17.90
CA ASN A 94 -0.44 27.61 -18.28
C ASN A 94 -0.52 26.07 -18.31
N SER A 95 -1.14 25.47 -17.29
CA SER A 95 -1.33 24.03 -17.22
C SER A 95 -2.34 23.54 -18.26
N GLU A 96 -3.38 24.31 -18.59
CA GLU A 96 -4.30 24.00 -19.69
C GLU A 96 -3.62 24.01 -21.05
N VAL A 97 -2.75 24.97 -21.32
CA VAL A 97 -1.98 25.02 -22.58
C VAL A 97 -1.07 23.80 -22.70
N LEU A 98 -0.37 23.43 -21.61
CA LEU A 98 0.47 22.23 -21.58
C LEU A 98 -0.36 20.95 -21.76
N ARG A 99 -1.52 20.86 -21.10
CA ARG A 99 -2.46 19.74 -21.24
C ARG A 99 -2.90 19.57 -22.69
N LYS A 100 -3.31 20.66 -23.36
CA LYS A 100 -3.72 20.64 -24.77
C LYS A 100 -2.60 20.15 -25.69
N ARG A 101 -1.37 20.64 -25.50
CA ARG A 101 -0.19 20.16 -26.26
C ARG A 101 0.07 18.67 -26.07
N LEU A 102 -0.05 18.17 -24.84
CA LEU A 102 0.10 16.73 -24.55
C LEU A 102 -1.01 15.89 -25.17
N ILE A 103 -2.23 16.41 -25.24
CA ILE A 103 -3.35 15.76 -25.91
C ILE A 103 -3.11 15.67 -27.42
N GLU A 104 -2.65 16.75 -28.07
CA GLU A 104 -2.28 16.73 -29.49
C GLU A 104 -1.18 15.69 -29.76
N LYS A 105 -0.16 15.64 -28.89
CA LYS A 105 0.89 14.61 -28.94
C LYS A 105 0.34 13.19 -28.75
N SER A 106 -0.68 13.00 -27.93
CA SER A 106 -1.29 11.67 -27.74
C SER A 106 -1.94 11.11 -29.00
N TYR A 107 -2.49 11.98 -29.86
CA TYR A 107 -3.03 11.56 -31.15
C TYR A 107 -1.92 11.09 -32.10
N SER A 108 -0.82 11.85 -32.22
CA SER A 108 0.30 11.45 -33.07
C SER A 108 0.97 10.17 -32.59
N ASP A 109 1.29 10.10 -31.29
CA ASP A 109 2.03 8.99 -30.70
C ASP A 109 1.21 7.70 -30.67
N GLY A 110 -0.12 7.81 -30.57
CA GLY A 110 -0.98 6.65 -30.64
C GLY A 110 -1.09 6.07 -32.04
N ILE A 111 -1.08 6.91 -33.09
CA ILE A 111 -1.04 6.44 -34.48
C ILE A 111 0.32 5.79 -34.78
N THR A 112 1.43 6.39 -34.32
CA THR A 112 2.76 5.79 -34.50
C THR A 112 2.88 4.48 -33.74
N ALA A 113 2.31 4.36 -32.54
CA ALA A 113 2.27 3.10 -31.79
C ALA A 113 1.48 2.01 -32.53
N CYS A 114 0.34 2.36 -33.14
CA CYS A 114 -0.40 1.44 -34.01
C CYS A 114 0.45 1.00 -35.22
N ALA A 115 1.14 1.93 -35.89
CA ALA A 115 2.00 1.62 -37.03
C ALA A 115 3.18 0.69 -36.65
N HIS A 116 3.85 0.97 -35.53
CA HIS A 116 4.90 0.11 -34.99
C HIS A 116 4.37 -1.27 -34.57
N GLY A 117 3.16 -1.33 -34.00
CA GLY A 117 2.53 -2.59 -33.61
C GLY A 117 2.26 -3.53 -34.79
N VAL A 118 2.03 -2.97 -35.98
CA VAL A 118 1.81 -3.72 -37.22
C VAL A 118 3.13 -3.96 -38.01
N GLY A 119 4.26 -3.47 -37.50
CA GLY A 119 5.58 -3.69 -38.11
C GLY A 119 5.98 -2.66 -39.17
N MET A 120 5.30 -1.51 -39.25
CA MET A 120 5.75 -0.39 -40.09
C MET A 120 6.86 0.39 -39.37
N THR A 121 8.09 0.25 -39.81
CA THR A 121 9.29 0.85 -39.16
C THR A 121 9.58 2.29 -39.59
N GLN A 122 9.03 2.74 -40.72
CA GLN A 122 9.16 4.11 -41.23
C GLN A 122 7.75 4.72 -41.38
N PHE A 123 7.21 5.22 -40.27
CA PHE A 123 5.98 6.01 -40.30
C PHE A 123 6.34 7.50 -40.35
N ASP A 124 6.18 8.11 -41.52
CA ASP A 124 6.23 9.58 -41.65
C ASP A 124 4.79 10.13 -41.58
N PRO A 125 4.45 10.98 -40.58
CA PRO A 125 3.12 11.58 -40.43
C PRO A 125 2.66 12.43 -41.63
N LEU A 126 3.60 12.82 -42.50
CA LEU A 126 3.36 13.62 -43.70
C LEU A 126 3.13 12.80 -44.99
N HIS A 127 3.49 11.51 -45.02
CA HIS A 127 3.45 10.70 -46.25
C HIS A 127 2.51 9.49 -46.16
N ASN A 128 2.34 8.89 -44.99
CA ASN A 128 1.41 7.77 -44.82
C ASN A 128 0.02 8.28 -44.44
N THR A 129 -0.97 7.98 -45.28
CA THR A 129 -2.35 8.36 -44.98
C THR A 129 -2.91 7.46 -43.87
N LEU A 130 -3.82 7.98 -43.04
CA LEU A 130 -4.55 7.19 -42.02
C LEU A 130 -5.18 5.92 -42.61
N THR A 131 -5.54 5.97 -43.90
CA THR A 131 -6.09 4.84 -44.65
C THR A 131 -5.09 3.70 -44.90
N ASP A 132 -3.80 3.99 -45.02
CA ASP A 132 -2.78 2.96 -45.22
C ASP A 132 -2.57 2.17 -43.94
N VAL A 133 -2.39 2.86 -42.81
CA VAL A 133 -2.29 2.23 -41.48
C VAL A 133 -3.53 1.39 -41.18
N SER A 134 -4.74 1.88 -41.52
CA SER A 134 -5.99 1.14 -41.33
C SER A 134 -6.02 -0.19 -42.09
N LYS A 135 -5.50 -0.24 -43.32
CA LYS A 135 -5.42 -1.47 -44.13
C LYS A 135 -4.43 -2.47 -43.54
N TYR A 136 -3.29 -2.00 -43.05
CA TYR A 136 -2.30 -2.86 -42.39
C TYR A 136 -2.83 -3.39 -41.06
N VAL A 137 -3.51 -2.55 -40.26
CA VAL A 137 -4.19 -2.99 -39.04
C VAL A 137 -5.24 -4.06 -39.37
N GLN A 138 -6.01 -3.89 -40.44
CA GLN A 138 -6.97 -4.88 -40.90
C GLN A 138 -6.32 -6.22 -41.24
N SER A 139 -5.27 -6.23 -42.08
CA SER A 139 -4.60 -7.48 -42.46
C SER A 139 -3.94 -8.17 -41.27
N PHE A 140 -3.38 -7.39 -40.34
CA PHE A 140 -2.75 -7.91 -39.12
C PHE A 140 -3.76 -8.56 -38.17
N ILE A 141 -4.91 -7.93 -37.94
CA ILE A 141 -5.97 -8.47 -37.06
C ILE A 141 -6.66 -9.68 -37.72
N LEU A 142 -6.89 -9.67 -39.03
CA LEU A 142 -7.51 -10.80 -39.72
C LEU A 142 -6.62 -12.06 -39.76
N SER A 143 -5.30 -11.89 -39.65
CA SER A 143 -4.36 -13.02 -39.63
C SER A 143 -4.45 -13.88 -38.37
N ASP A 144 -4.65 -13.26 -37.20
CA ASP A 144 -4.77 -13.94 -35.91
C ASP A 144 -5.50 -13.04 -34.89
N GLN A 145 -6.44 -13.61 -34.13
CA GLN A 145 -7.13 -12.90 -33.05
C GLN A 145 -6.19 -12.52 -31.89
N ALA A 146 -5.12 -13.29 -31.67
CA ALA A 146 -4.13 -12.96 -30.64
C ALA A 146 -3.38 -11.64 -30.95
N ASN A 147 -3.26 -11.29 -32.23
CA ASN A 147 -2.59 -10.07 -32.68
C ASN A 147 -3.34 -8.79 -32.26
N GLU A 148 -4.66 -8.83 -32.14
CA GLU A 148 -5.46 -7.70 -31.65
C GLU A 148 -5.09 -7.36 -30.20
N SER A 149 -5.03 -8.37 -29.34
CA SER A 149 -4.63 -8.17 -27.94
C SER A 149 -3.19 -7.67 -27.80
N ARG A 150 -2.29 -8.10 -28.70
CA ARG A 150 -0.89 -7.62 -28.73
C ARG A 150 -0.82 -6.15 -29.14
N LEU A 151 -1.55 -5.77 -30.20
CA LEU A 151 -1.60 -4.39 -30.67
C LEU A 151 -2.18 -3.46 -29.59
N ASP A 152 -3.23 -3.91 -28.92
CA ASP A 152 -3.83 -3.17 -27.80
C ASP A 152 -2.86 -2.96 -26.65
N GLY A 153 -2.07 -3.98 -26.29
CA GLY A 153 -1.04 -3.88 -25.26
C GLY A 153 0.03 -2.83 -25.58
N ILE A 154 0.50 -2.78 -26.84
CA ILE A 154 1.50 -1.81 -27.30
C ILE A 154 0.95 -0.38 -27.21
N VAL A 155 -0.24 -0.15 -27.78
CA VAL A 155 -0.87 1.17 -27.82
C VAL A 155 -1.24 1.65 -26.41
N LYS A 156 -1.73 0.75 -25.56
CA LYS A 156 -2.01 1.06 -24.14
C LYS A 156 -0.75 1.47 -23.40
N GLY A 157 0.38 0.77 -23.62
CA GLY A 157 1.65 1.07 -22.98
C GLY A 157 2.16 2.49 -23.29
N THR A 158 2.11 2.90 -24.56
CA THR A 158 2.53 4.25 -24.98
C THR A 158 1.59 5.33 -24.45
N LEU A 159 0.28 5.13 -24.58
CA LEU A 159 -0.73 6.10 -24.11
C LEU A 159 -0.75 6.25 -22.59
N HIS A 160 -0.43 5.18 -21.83
CA HIS A 160 -0.37 5.25 -20.37
C HIS A 160 0.72 6.22 -19.88
N GLY A 161 1.90 6.22 -20.51
CA GLY A 161 2.98 7.17 -20.18
C GLY A 161 2.58 8.63 -20.44
N LEU A 162 1.88 8.89 -21.54
CA LEU A 162 1.37 10.23 -21.87
C LEU A 162 0.24 10.64 -20.93
N HIS A 163 -0.68 9.75 -20.61
CA HIS A 163 -1.74 10.01 -19.64
C HIS A 163 -1.16 10.39 -18.28
N ASN A 164 -0.17 9.66 -17.77
CA ASN A 164 0.51 10.01 -16.52
C ASN A 164 1.16 11.41 -16.59
N SER A 165 1.73 11.78 -17.73
CA SER A 165 2.27 13.13 -17.94
C SER A 165 1.17 14.19 -17.91
N ILE A 166 0.03 13.95 -18.55
CA ILE A 166 -1.16 14.81 -18.52
C ILE A 166 -1.65 15.00 -17.08
N MET A 167 -1.75 13.92 -16.30
CA MET A 167 -2.16 13.98 -14.89
C MET A 167 -1.23 14.89 -14.07
N GLN A 168 0.09 14.72 -14.20
CA GLN A 168 1.08 15.48 -13.42
C GLN A 168 1.14 16.97 -13.80
N THR A 169 0.81 17.34 -15.04
CA THR A 169 0.74 18.77 -15.43
C THR A 169 -0.41 19.53 -14.77
N CYS A 170 -1.53 18.85 -14.50
CA CYS A 170 -2.74 19.45 -13.94
C CYS A 170 -2.78 19.34 -12.41
N PHE A 171 -2.21 18.28 -11.84
CA PHE A 171 -2.25 17.98 -10.41
C PHE A 171 -0.86 17.54 -9.94
N PRO A 172 -0.34 18.04 -8.80
CA PRO A 172 -1.01 18.82 -7.75
C PRO A 172 -0.90 20.35 -7.85
N TYR A 173 -0.02 20.88 -8.70
CA TYR A 173 0.28 22.32 -8.77
C TYR A 173 -0.44 23.09 -9.89
N GLY A 174 -1.13 22.37 -10.78
CA GLY A 174 -1.78 22.97 -11.94
C GLY A 174 -3.13 23.61 -11.64
N THR A 175 -3.67 23.46 -10.42
CA THR A 175 -4.97 24.01 -10.01
C THR A 175 -4.89 25.51 -9.72
N LYS A 176 -5.99 26.22 -9.99
CA LYS A 176 -6.10 27.66 -9.76
C LYS A 176 -6.01 28.02 -8.28
N THR A 177 -6.73 27.27 -7.46
CA THR A 177 -6.60 27.32 -6.01
C THR A 177 -5.60 26.26 -5.58
N PRO A 178 -4.47 26.63 -4.98
CA PRO A 178 -3.52 25.66 -4.43
C PRO A 178 -4.04 25.08 -3.11
N PHE A 179 -3.43 23.98 -2.69
CA PHE A 179 -3.55 23.50 -1.32
C PHE A 179 -2.92 24.53 -0.34
N PRO A 180 -3.43 24.69 0.90
CA PRO A 180 -4.54 23.99 1.54
C PRO A 180 -5.94 24.57 1.27
N LEU A 181 -6.03 25.70 0.57
CA LEU A 181 -7.30 26.38 0.30
C LEU A 181 -8.23 25.58 -0.62
N ASN A 182 -7.65 24.76 -1.51
CA ASN A 182 -8.40 23.83 -2.33
C ASN A 182 -8.90 22.64 -1.49
N HIS A 183 -10.16 22.73 -1.06
CA HIS A 183 -10.77 21.72 -0.21
C HIS A 183 -10.98 20.38 -0.93
N PHE A 184 -11.16 20.37 -2.25
CA PHE A 184 -11.25 19.14 -3.04
C PHE A 184 -9.91 18.38 -3.04
N GLN A 185 -8.80 19.10 -3.25
CA GLN A 185 -7.44 18.57 -3.16
C GLN A 185 -7.10 18.14 -1.73
N LEU A 186 -7.51 18.91 -0.71
CA LEU A 186 -7.31 18.58 0.69
C LEU A 186 -7.94 17.24 1.05
N MET A 187 -9.17 16.99 0.61
CA MET A 187 -9.88 15.72 0.85
C MET A 187 -9.14 14.50 0.27
N ILE A 188 -8.49 14.66 -0.87
CA ILE A 188 -7.80 13.58 -1.59
C ILE A 188 -6.41 13.32 -1.02
N LEU A 189 -5.63 14.38 -0.77
CA LEU A 189 -4.25 14.28 -0.27
C LEU A 189 -4.21 13.75 1.17
N THR A 190 -5.07 14.28 2.05
CA THR A 190 -5.19 13.81 3.44
C THR A 190 -5.77 12.38 3.52
N GLY A 191 -6.40 11.92 2.44
CA GLY A 191 -7.01 10.60 2.33
C GLY A 191 -8.40 10.48 2.94
N ALA A 192 -9.09 11.60 3.18
CA ALA A 192 -10.47 11.61 3.68
C ALA A 192 -11.42 10.93 2.69
N LYS A 193 -11.42 11.33 1.41
CA LYS A 193 -12.22 10.68 0.37
C LYS A 193 -11.68 10.95 -1.03
N GLY A 194 -11.78 9.94 -1.90
CA GLY A 194 -11.29 10.01 -3.27
C GLY A 194 -9.79 9.69 -3.38
N SER A 195 -9.32 9.66 -4.61
CA SER A 195 -7.91 9.41 -4.95
C SER A 195 -7.40 10.43 -5.96
N THR A 196 -6.09 10.44 -6.17
CA THR A 196 -5.45 11.29 -7.19
C THR A 196 -5.98 10.98 -8.59
N VAL A 197 -6.37 9.73 -8.85
CA VAL A 197 -7.00 9.31 -10.11
C VAL A 197 -8.37 9.97 -10.27
N ASN A 198 -9.19 10.03 -9.21
CA ASN A 198 -10.50 10.69 -9.28
C ASN A 198 -10.35 12.18 -9.64
N MET A 199 -9.39 12.87 -9.02
CA MET A 199 -9.13 14.27 -9.35
C MET A 199 -8.63 14.43 -10.78
N ALA A 200 -7.72 13.58 -11.22
CA ALA A 200 -7.20 13.62 -12.57
C ALA A 200 -8.27 13.36 -13.63
N GLN A 201 -9.25 12.48 -13.38
CA GLN A 201 -10.37 12.26 -14.31
C GLN A 201 -11.30 13.47 -14.39
N ILE A 202 -11.48 14.20 -13.29
CA ILE A 202 -12.29 15.42 -13.27
C ILE A 202 -11.57 16.58 -13.98
N VAL A 203 -10.27 16.73 -13.69
CA VAL A 203 -9.49 17.93 -13.99
C VAL A 203 -8.61 17.78 -15.24
N ALA A 204 -8.07 16.60 -15.54
CA ALA A 204 -7.09 16.40 -16.61
C ALA A 204 -7.69 15.67 -17.83
N SER A 205 -7.98 14.38 -17.70
CA SER A 205 -8.57 13.51 -18.74
C SER A 205 -9.02 12.19 -18.12
N LEU A 206 -10.00 11.50 -18.70
CA LEU A 206 -10.43 10.16 -18.25
C LEU A 206 -9.39 9.08 -18.52
N GLY A 207 -8.67 9.18 -19.63
CA GLY A 207 -7.68 8.19 -20.06
C GLY A 207 -8.29 7.00 -20.82
N GLN A 208 -7.52 5.92 -20.94
CA GLN A 208 -7.91 4.71 -21.66
C GLN A 208 -9.06 4.00 -20.94
N GLN A 209 -10.18 3.77 -21.65
CA GLN A 209 -11.23 2.87 -21.18
C GLN A 209 -10.86 1.43 -21.57
N GLU A 210 -10.91 0.54 -20.59
CA GLU A 210 -10.53 -0.85 -20.73
C GLU A 210 -11.74 -1.74 -20.47
N LEU A 211 -11.83 -2.84 -21.22
CA LEU A 211 -12.88 -3.85 -21.10
C LEU A 211 -12.21 -5.22 -21.04
N GLU A 212 -12.37 -5.94 -19.92
CA GLU A 212 -11.74 -7.24 -19.66
C GLU A 212 -10.20 -7.24 -19.87
N GLY A 213 -9.56 -6.09 -19.60
CA GLY A 213 -8.13 -5.87 -19.80
C GLY A 213 -7.70 -5.58 -21.25
N LYS A 214 -8.65 -5.57 -22.19
CA LYS A 214 -8.46 -5.17 -23.60
C LYS A 214 -8.96 -3.75 -23.84
N ARG A 215 -8.71 -3.19 -25.03
CA ARG A 215 -9.33 -1.92 -25.45
C ARG A 215 -10.77 -2.17 -25.90
N VAL A 216 -11.43 -1.10 -26.32
CA VAL A 216 -12.82 -1.17 -26.79
C VAL A 216 -12.95 -2.21 -27.92
N PRO A 217 -13.90 -3.15 -27.82
CA PRO A 217 -14.07 -4.21 -28.82
C PRO A 217 -14.53 -3.63 -30.16
N ARG A 218 -14.08 -4.27 -31.24
CA ARG A 218 -14.50 -3.95 -32.61
C ARG A 218 -15.66 -4.85 -33.03
N MET A 219 -16.58 -4.30 -33.81
CA MET A 219 -17.62 -5.06 -34.51
C MET A 219 -17.00 -5.87 -35.66
N ASN A 220 -17.73 -6.85 -36.21
CA ASN A 220 -17.29 -7.63 -37.37
C ASN A 220 -16.95 -6.76 -38.61
N SER A 221 -17.47 -5.53 -38.68
CA SER A 221 -17.14 -4.53 -39.71
C SER A 221 -15.78 -3.83 -39.49
N GLY A 222 -15.05 -4.16 -38.43
CA GLY A 222 -13.79 -3.54 -38.01
C GLY A 222 -13.94 -2.20 -37.27
N LYS A 223 -15.19 -1.75 -37.04
CA LYS A 223 -15.52 -0.47 -36.41
C LYS A 223 -15.76 -0.63 -34.91
N THR A 224 -15.29 0.31 -34.09
CA THR A 224 -15.63 0.36 -32.65
C THR A 224 -16.97 1.05 -32.40
N LEU A 225 -17.30 2.09 -33.17
CA LEU A 225 -18.62 2.70 -33.25
C LEU A 225 -19.01 3.02 -34.70
N PRO A 226 -20.31 3.16 -35.00
CA PRO A 226 -20.78 3.57 -36.34
C PRO A 226 -20.20 4.91 -36.81
N SER A 227 -19.82 5.79 -35.89
CA SER A 227 -19.20 7.09 -36.16
C SER A 227 -17.75 7.00 -36.62
N PHE A 228 -17.07 5.88 -36.37
CA PHE A 228 -15.68 5.68 -36.77
C PHE A 228 -15.56 4.90 -38.09
N THR A 229 -14.46 5.11 -38.79
CA THR A 229 -14.09 4.33 -39.97
C THR A 229 -13.64 2.92 -39.57
N SER A 230 -13.74 1.98 -40.50
CA SER A 230 -13.29 0.62 -40.27
C SER A 230 -11.78 0.60 -40.01
N TYR A 231 -11.36 -0.09 -38.94
CA TYR A 231 -9.95 -0.21 -38.54
C TYR A 231 -9.24 1.12 -38.28
N ASP A 232 -9.96 2.14 -37.79
CA ASP A 232 -9.35 3.43 -37.42
C ASP A 232 -8.20 3.23 -36.40
N PRO A 233 -6.97 3.72 -36.71
CA PRO A 233 -5.82 3.66 -35.82
C PRO A 233 -5.83 4.75 -34.74
N SER A 234 -6.79 5.68 -34.78
CA SER A 234 -6.86 6.78 -33.82
C SER A 234 -7.03 6.26 -32.38
N PRO A 235 -6.32 6.84 -31.39
CA PRO A 235 -6.47 6.46 -29.98
C PRO A 235 -7.92 6.56 -29.49
N ARG A 236 -8.61 7.60 -29.98
CA ARG A 236 -9.99 7.91 -29.64
C ARG A 236 -10.96 6.82 -30.08
N ALA A 237 -10.80 6.27 -31.29
CA ALA A 237 -11.61 5.15 -31.76
C ALA A 237 -11.43 3.91 -30.89
N GLY A 238 -10.24 3.70 -30.34
CA GLY A 238 -9.97 2.59 -29.42
C GLY A 238 -10.16 2.92 -27.94
N GLY A 239 -10.97 3.92 -27.60
CA GLY A 239 -11.39 4.19 -26.22
C GLY A 239 -10.46 5.05 -25.37
N PHE A 240 -9.49 5.74 -25.97
CA PHE A 240 -8.69 6.73 -25.25
C PHE A 240 -9.46 8.06 -25.13
N VAL A 241 -9.96 8.35 -23.93
CA VAL A 241 -10.79 9.52 -23.64
C VAL A 241 -9.92 10.67 -23.16
N THR A 242 -9.74 11.67 -24.02
CA THR A 242 -8.94 12.87 -23.74
C THR A 242 -9.73 13.95 -23.01
N ASP A 243 -11.06 13.93 -23.12
CA ASP A 243 -11.93 14.84 -22.40
C ASP A 243 -12.02 14.47 -20.91
N ARG A 244 -12.58 15.37 -20.12
CA ARG A 244 -12.62 15.30 -18.65
C ARG A 244 -14.03 15.62 -18.15
N PHE A 245 -14.35 15.22 -16.92
CA PHE A 245 -15.70 15.47 -16.38
C PHE A 245 -16.02 16.96 -16.22
N LEU A 246 -15.04 17.82 -15.97
CA LEU A 246 -15.28 19.27 -15.81
C LEU A 246 -15.85 19.93 -17.09
N THR A 247 -15.39 19.53 -18.27
CA THR A 247 -15.81 20.09 -19.56
C THR A 247 -16.89 19.26 -20.25
N GLY A 248 -17.19 18.08 -19.72
CA GLY A 248 -18.08 17.11 -20.36
C GLY A 248 -17.34 16.21 -21.36
N LEU A 249 -18.00 15.10 -21.70
CA LEU A 249 -17.51 14.09 -22.64
C LEU A 249 -18.24 14.21 -23.97
N LYS A 250 -17.54 13.97 -25.07
CA LYS A 250 -18.17 13.82 -26.38
C LYS A 250 -19.00 12.52 -26.49
N PRO A 251 -20.01 12.45 -27.36
CA PRO A 251 -20.93 11.30 -27.41
C PRO A 251 -20.24 9.94 -27.64
N GLU A 252 -19.19 9.88 -28.46
CA GLU A 252 -18.45 8.64 -28.70
C GLU A 252 -17.75 8.14 -27.43
N GLU A 253 -17.10 9.07 -26.73
CA GLU A 253 -16.35 8.80 -25.50
C GLU A 253 -17.26 8.48 -24.33
N TYR A 254 -18.41 9.16 -24.25
CA TYR A 254 -19.46 8.88 -23.28
C TYR A 254 -19.93 7.43 -23.40
N PHE A 255 -20.13 6.94 -24.62
CA PHE A 255 -20.55 5.56 -24.83
C PHE A 255 -19.49 4.55 -24.36
N PHE A 256 -18.20 4.78 -24.68
CA PHE A 256 -17.12 3.93 -24.18
C PHE A 256 -16.99 3.97 -22.65
N HIS A 257 -17.19 5.14 -22.05
CA HIS A 257 -17.21 5.26 -20.60
C HIS A 257 -18.37 4.49 -19.96
N CYS A 258 -19.56 4.50 -20.58
CA CYS A 258 -20.68 3.67 -20.15
C CYS A 258 -20.40 2.16 -20.25
N MET A 259 -19.64 1.72 -21.27
CA MET A 259 -19.21 0.31 -21.36
C MET A 259 -18.36 -0.08 -20.15
N ALA A 260 -17.32 0.70 -19.85
CA ALA A 260 -16.43 0.45 -18.72
C ALA A 260 -17.17 0.50 -17.37
N GLY A 261 -18.10 1.44 -17.21
CA GLY A 261 -18.95 1.52 -16.03
C GLY A 261 -19.84 0.29 -15.85
N ARG A 262 -20.40 -0.25 -16.95
CA ARG A 262 -21.24 -1.45 -16.92
C ARG A 262 -20.44 -2.70 -16.57
N GLU A 263 -19.20 -2.82 -17.04
CA GLU A 263 -18.33 -3.95 -16.70
C GLU A 263 -18.18 -4.09 -15.17
N GLY A 264 -17.87 -3.01 -14.46
CA GLY A 264 -17.75 -3.04 -13.00
C GLY A 264 -19.04 -3.47 -12.27
N LEU A 265 -20.20 -3.08 -12.80
CA LEU A 265 -21.50 -3.50 -12.25
C LEU A 265 -21.79 -4.98 -12.51
N VAL A 266 -21.48 -5.47 -13.71
CA VAL A 266 -21.62 -6.89 -14.07
C VAL A 266 -20.67 -7.74 -13.23
N ASP A 267 -19.45 -7.28 -13.04
CA ASP A 267 -18.43 -7.97 -12.26
C ASP A 267 -18.87 -8.18 -10.80
N THR A 268 -19.47 -7.14 -10.21
CA THR A 268 -20.05 -7.20 -8.87
C THR A 268 -21.20 -8.21 -8.81
N ALA A 269 -22.08 -8.25 -9.82
CA ALA A 269 -23.20 -9.18 -9.84
C ALA A 269 -22.75 -10.66 -9.97
N VAL A 270 -21.68 -10.94 -10.72
CA VAL A 270 -21.25 -12.32 -11.01
C VAL A 270 -20.27 -12.86 -9.98
N LYS A 271 -19.28 -12.06 -9.52
CA LYS A 271 -18.21 -12.55 -8.64
C LYS A 271 -18.64 -12.76 -7.18
N THR A 272 -19.69 -12.09 -6.72
CA THR A 272 -20.15 -12.14 -5.32
C THR A 272 -20.57 -13.52 -4.83
N SER A 273 -21.15 -14.36 -5.70
CA SER A 273 -21.64 -15.69 -5.31
C SER A 273 -20.52 -16.68 -4.92
N ARG A 274 -19.32 -16.53 -5.51
CA ARG A 274 -18.24 -17.53 -5.38
C ARG A 274 -17.54 -17.49 -4.03
N SER A 275 -17.30 -16.31 -3.48
CA SER A 275 -16.57 -16.14 -2.21
C SER A 275 -17.38 -16.65 -1.01
N GLY A 276 -18.69 -16.42 -0.99
CA GLY A 276 -19.56 -16.82 0.13
C GLY A 276 -19.65 -18.33 0.32
N TYR A 277 -19.81 -19.09 -0.77
CA TYR A 277 -19.85 -20.55 -0.68
C TYR A 277 -18.50 -21.13 -0.23
N LEU A 278 -17.39 -20.63 -0.80
CA LEU A 278 -16.05 -21.04 -0.38
C LEU A 278 -15.83 -20.76 1.11
N GLN A 279 -16.21 -19.57 1.58
CA GLN A 279 -16.10 -19.21 2.99
C GLN A 279 -16.92 -20.16 3.88
N ARG A 280 -18.15 -20.52 3.48
CA ARG A 280 -18.96 -21.51 4.22
C ARG A 280 -18.28 -22.86 4.30
N CYS A 281 -17.73 -23.37 3.21
CA CYS A 281 -17.01 -24.64 3.18
C CYS A 281 -15.79 -24.62 4.11
N LEU A 282 -15.02 -23.53 4.10
CA LEU A 282 -13.87 -23.36 4.98
C LEU A 282 -14.28 -23.24 6.45
N ILE A 283 -15.28 -22.41 6.77
CA ILE A 283 -15.78 -22.27 8.14
C ILE A 283 -16.27 -23.62 8.65
N LYS A 284 -17.05 -24.36 7.85
CA LYS A 284 -17.54 -25.68 8.27
C LYS A 284 -16.46 -26.75 8.39
N GLY A 285 -15.41 -26.68 7.59
CA GLY A 285 -14.27 -27.59 7.72
C GLY A 285 -13.34 -27.25 8.88
N LEU A 286 -13.33 -25.99 9.36
CA LEU A 286 -12.39 -25.51 10.37
C LEU A 286 -13.06 -25.09 11.69
N GLU A 287 -14.37 -25.22 11.84
CA GLU A 287 -15.11 -24.72 13.02
C GLU A 287 -14.74 -25.42 14.33
N THR A 288 -14.26 -26.65 14.24
CA THR A 288 -13.88 -27.49 15.38
C THR A 288 -12.44 -27.27 15.85
N LEU A 289 -11.62 -26.58 15.04
CA LEU A 289 -10.22 -26.33 15.36
C LEU A 289 -10.09 -25.31 16.49
N HIS A 290 -9.33 -25.67 17.52
CA HIS A 290 -9.01 -24.79 18.64
C HIS A 290 -7.57 -25.00 19.10
N VAL A 291 -7.00 -23.98 19.75
CA VAL A 291 -5.69 -24.07 20.39
C VAL A 291 -5.89 -24.66 21.79
N ALA A 292 -5.30 -25.83 22.04
CA ALA A 292 -5.31 -26.48 23.33
C ALA A 292 -4.29 -25.84 24.31
N TYR A 293 -4.38 -26.17 25.61
CA TYR A 293 -3.53 -25.59 26.65
C TYR A 293 -2.03 -25.88 26.49
N ASP A 294 -1.67 -26.89 25.70
CA ASP A 294 -0.29 -27.22 25.34
C ASP A 294 0.21 -26.45 24.09
N ASN A 295 -0.58 -25.48 23.60
CA ASN A 295 -0.39 -24.70 22.38
C ASN A 295 -0.52 -25.48 21.07
N THR A 296 -0.91 -26.75 21.11
CA THR A 296 -1.22 -27.54 19.90
C THR A 296 -2.58 -27.12 19.34
N VAL A 297 -2.73 -27.15 18.02
CA VAL A 297 -4.01 -26.94 17.35
C VAL A 297 -4.66 -28.30 17.16
N ARG A 298 -5.83 -28.49 17.78
CA ARG A 298 -6.55 -29.76 17.80
C ARG A 298 -7.95 -29.62 17.24
N ASP A 299 -8.41 -30.72 16.65
CA ASP A 299 -9.81 -30.91 16.28
C ASP A 299 -10.66 -31.30 17.50
N CYS A 300 -11.99 -31.38 17.33
CA CYS A 300 -12.92 -31.82 18.38
C CYS A 300 -12.62 -33.23 18.88
N ASP A 301 -12.12 -34.10 18.00
CA ASP A 301 -11.74 -35.49 18.30
C ASP A 301 -10.35 -35.61 18.94
N GLN A 302 -9.73 -34.49 19.34
CA GLN A 302 -8.37 -34.43 19.90
C GLN A 302 -7.25 -34.84 18.93
N ASN A 303 -7.54 -34.98 17.64
CA ASN A 303 -6.53 -35.13 16.60
C ASN A 303 -5.69 -33.85 16.49
N ILE A 304 -4.36 -34.00 16.49
CA ILE A 304 -3.43 -32.87 16.38
C ILE A 304 -3.26 -32.50 14.90
N ILE A 305 -3.59 -31.26 14.56
CA ILE A 305 -3.44 -30.70 13.21
C ILE A 305 -2.14 -29.90 13.10
N GLN A 306 -1.80 -29.12 14.13
CA GLN A 306 -0.52 -28.41 14.22
C GLN A 306 0.04 -28.55 15.64
N PHE A 307 1.36 -28.71 15.74
CA PHE A 307 2.03 -28.76 17.05
C PHE A 307 2.12 -27.39 17.73
N LEU A 308 2.16 -26.33 16.93
CA LEU A 308 2.20 -24.96 17.43
C LEU A 308 1.43 -24.08 16.44
N TYR A 309 0.54 -23.23 16.95
CA TYR A 309 -0.22 -22.31 16.10
C TYR A 309 0.74 -21.40 15.32
N GLY A 310 0.67 -21.44 13.99
CA GLY A 310 1.52 -20.60 13.13
C GLY A 310 3.03 -20.83 13.29
N GLU A 311 3.44 -21.99 13.84
CA GLU A 311 4.83 -22.34 14.14
C GLU A 311 5.56 -21.45 15.16
N ASP A 312 4.90 -20.42 15.71
CA ASP A 312 5.46 -19.50 16.71
C ASP A 312 4.54 -19.21 17.90
N SER A 313 3.30 -19.72 17.88
CA SER A 313 2.25 -19.49 18.88
C SER A 313 1.87 -18.03 19.08
N LEU A 314 2.12 -17.17 18.09
CA LEU A 314 1.80 -15.75 18.15
C LEU A 314 0.38 -15.47 17.64
N ASP A 315 -0.35 -14.67 18.41
CA ASP A 315 -1.63 -14.12 17.99
C ASP A 315 -1.40 -13.02 16.93
N VAL A 316 -2.05 -13.17 15.77
CA VAL A 316 -1.93 -12.25 14.63
C VAL A 316 -2.36 -10.82 15.02
N THR A 317 -3.27 -10.67 15.98
CA THR A 317 -3.70 -9.33 16.44
C THR A 317 -2.65 -8.58 17.25
N LYS A 318 -1.63 -9.29 17.77
CA LYS A 318 -0.55 -8.75 18.61
C LYS A 318 0.82 -8.78 17.93
N SER A 319 0.91 -9.33 16.73
CA SER A 319 2.19 -9.49 16.01
C SER A 319 2.65 -8.22 15.28
N SER A 320 1.78 -7.21 15.14
CA SER A 320 2.04 -6.02 14.31
C SER A 320 3.32 -5.28 14.69
N TYR A 321 3.58 -5.09 15.99
CA TYR A 321 4.81 -4.47 16.51
C TYR A 321 5.96 -5.46 16.78
N LEU A 322 5.81 -6.75 16.44
CA LEU A 322 6.86 -7.75 16.63
C LEU A 322 7.67 -7.98 15.35
N ASP A 323 7.03 -7.93 14.19
CA ASP A 323 7.63 -8.45 12.95
C ASP A 323 8.33 -7.40 12.07
N SER A 324 8.04 -6.11 12.29
CA SER A 324 8.34 -5.04 11.34
C SER A 324 9.59 -4.23 11.69
N CYS A 325 10.61 -4.25 10.82
CA CYS A 325 11.69 -3.26 10.61
C CYS A 325 12.44 -2.62 11.83
N LYS A 326 13.64 -2.07 11.55
CA LYS A 326 14.51 -1.40 12.53
C LYS A 326 13.82 -0.30 13.37
N ASN A 327 12.77 0.33 12.83
CA ASN A 327 12.09 1.47 13.45
C ASN A 327 11.14 1.07 14.59
N VAL A 328 10.68 -0.19 14.68
CA VAL A 328 9.75 -0.62 15.74
C VAL A 328 10.48 -0.89 17.05
N PHE A 329 11.65 -1.53 17.00
CA PHE A 329 12.47 -1.67 18.21
C PHE A 329 12.95 -0.32 18.75
N GLU A 330 13.17 0.66 17.86
CA GLU A 330 13.43 2.04 18.26
C GLU A 330 12.20 2.68 18.93
N PHE A 331 10.98 2.44 18.41
CA PHE A 331 9.74 2.88 19.05
C PHE A 331 9.61 2.35 20.49
N PHE A 332 9.87 1.06 20.72
CA PHE A 332 9.83 0.50 22.08
C PHE A 332 10.96 1.02 22.97
N THR A 333 12.16 1.24 22.43
CA THR A 333 13.28 1.83 23.17
C THR A 333 12.90 3.23 23.66
N ASN A 334 12.35 4.06 22.78
CA ASN A 334 11.94 5.43 23.11
C ASN A 334 10.83 5.48 24.16
N ASN A 335 9.97 4.45 24.22
CA ASN A 335 8.82 4.38 25.13
C ASN A 335 9.01 3.35 26.28
N GLN A 336 10.26 3.00 26.61
CA GLN A 336 10.59 1.93 27.56
C GLN A 336 9.89 2.08 28.92
N GLN A 337 9.80 3.30 29.45
CA GLN A 337 9.21 3.56 30.77
C GLN A 337 7.73 3.17 30.82
N ILE A 338 6.99 3.49 29.75
CA ILE A 338 5.56 3.18 29.64
C ILE A 338 5.37 1.68 29.51
N LEU A 339 6.14 1.03 28.64
CA LEU A 339 6.09 -0.44 28.49
C LEU A 339 6.39 -1.17 29.80
N GLN A 340 7.38 -0.69 30.56
CA GLN A 340 7.69 -1.25 31.87
C GLN A 340 6.50 -1.11 32.82
N GLN A 341 5.79 0.01 32.82
CA GLN A 341 4.58 0.17 33.64
C GLN A 341 3.44 -0.72 33.17
N THR A 342 3.17 -0.78 31.87
CA THR A 342 2.08 -1.57 31.29
C THR A 342 2.30 -3.08 31.46
N LEU A 343 3.54 -3.56 31.27
CA LEU A 343 3.88 -4.98 31.36
C LEU A 343 4.21 -5.43 32.80
N LEU A 344 5.02 -4.67 33.55
CA LEU A 344 5.44 -5.03 34.92
C LEU A 344 4.42 -4.60 35.98
N GLY A 345 3.47 -3.71 35.66
CA GLY A 345 2.37 -3.37 36.58
C GLY A 345 1.49 -4.58 36.93
N LYS A 346 1.45 -5.59 36.04
CA LYS A 346 0.66 -6.83 36.24
C LYS A 346 1.43 -7.98 36.91
N THR A 347 2.77 -7.95 36.94
CA THR A 347 3.59 -9.03 37.53
C THR A 347 4.65 -8.45 38.46
N THR A 348 4.74 -8.99 39.68
CA THR A 348 5.74 -8.52 40.64
C THR A 348 7.15 -8.74 40.08
N LYS A 349 8.05 -7.75 40.22
CA LYS A 349 9.48 -7.83 39.81
C LYS A 349 10.20 -9.11 40.28
N LYS A 350 9.69 -9.76 41.34
CA LYS A 350 10.17 -11.05 41.87
C LYS A 350 9.83 -12.24 40.97
N GLN A 351 8.60 -12.31 40.44
CA GLN A 351 8.16 -13.35 39.49
C GLN A 351 8.98 -13.26 38.20
N PHE A 352 9.17 -12.05 37.67
CA PHE A 352 9.95 -11.82 36.44
C PHE A 352 11.40 -12.32 36.54
N LYS A 353 12.06 -12.14 37.69
CA LYS A 353 13.42 -12.68 37.93
C LYS A 353 13.47 -14.21 38.00
N HIS A 354 12.39 -14.86 38.43
CA HIS A 354 12.29 -16.32 38.47
C HIS A 354 12.11 -16.89 37.06
N PHE A 355 11.29 -16.26 36.22
CA PHE A 355 11.09 -16.65 34.81
C PHE A 355 12.34 -16.46 33.93
N MET A 356 13.19 -15.47 34.24
CA MET A 356 14.37 -15.13 33.43
C MET A 356 15.64 -15.98 33.71
N LYS A 357 15.77 -16.57 34.90
CA LYS A 357 17.02 -17.23 35.34
C LYS A 357 17.34 -18.55 34.60
N PRO A 358 16.39 -19.47 34.37
CA PRO A 358 16.69 -20.74 33.67
C PRO A 358 16.88 -20.55 32.17
N ALA A 359 16.06 -19.68 31.57
CA ALA A 359 16.00 -19.55 30.12
C ALA A 359 17.28 -18.94 29.52
N ARG A 360 17.95 -18.00 30.19
CA ARG A 360 19.10 -17.27 29.61
C ARG A 360 20.33 -18.15 29.37
N SER A 361 20.68 -19.02 30.32
CA SER A 361 21.83 -19.94 30.15
C SER A 361 21.55 -21.04 29.12
N GLU A 362 20.32 -21.55 29.10
CA GLU A 362 19.86 -22.52 28.10
C GLU A 362 19.87 -21.88 26.70
N LEU A 363 19.40 -20.63 26.58
CA LEU A 363 19.43 -19.85 25.33
C LEU A 363 20.87 -19.63 24.83
N GLU A 364 21.74 -19.13 25.71
CA GLU A 364 23.12 -18.81 25.34
C GLU A 364 23.89 -20.07 24.93
N ASN A 365 23.56 -21.23 25.51
CA ASN A 365 24.16 -22.50 25.12
C ASN A 365 23.59 -23.01 23.80
N TRP A 366 22.27 -23.05 23.61
CA TRP A 366 21.65 -23.49 22.35
C TRP A 366 22.12 -22.66 21.14
N TRP A 367 22.18 -21.33 21.27
CA TRP A 367 22.67 -20.45 20.20
C TRP A 367 24.15 -20.59 19.90
N LYS A 368 24.99 -20.89 20.90
CA LYS A 368 26.43 -21.19 20.65
C LYS A 368 26.62 -22.42 19.78
N TRP A 369 25.67 -23.37 19.84
CA TRP A 369 25.70 -24.61 19.07
C TRP A 369 25.10 -24.40 17.67
N HIS A 370 23.94 -23.73 17.55
CA HIS A 370 23.27 -23.48 16.26
C HIS A 370 24.00 -22.50 15.31
N ILE A 371 24.87 -21.62 15.80
CA ILE A 371 25.70 -20.74 14.94
C ILE A 371 26.76 -21.53 14.14
N ASN A 372 27.08 -22.77 14.55
CA ASN A 372 27.95 -23.66 13.82
C ASN A 372 27.12 -24.74 13.08
N PRO A 373 26.87 -24.61 11.76
CA PRO A 373 26.02 -25.53 11.00
C PRO A 373 26.57 -26.98 10.90
N LYS A 374 27.72 -27.28 11.53
CA LYS A 374 28.36 -28.60 11.55
C LYS A 374 28.06 -29.44 12.79
N SER A 375 27.39 -28.91 13.83
CA SER A 375 27.36 -29.60 15.14
C SER A 375 26.16 -30.51 15.40
N ASN A 376 24.99 -30.36 14.75
CA ASN A 376 23.94 -31.39 14.82
C ASN A 376 22.77 -31.12 13.86
N PRO A 377 22.47 -32.00 12.89
CA PRO A 377 21.26 -31.90 12.05
C PRO A 377 19.94 -32.21 12.78
N TRP A 378 20.02 -32.74 13.99
CA TRP A 378 18.91 -33.41 14.69
C TRP A 378 18.28 -32.58 15.83
N GLU A 379 18.83 -31.41 16.15
CA GLU A 379 18.22 -30.52 17.15
C GLU A 379 17.17 -29.62 16.48
N GLY A 380 15.92 -29.77 16.91
CA GLY A 380 14.79 -28.94 16.47
C GLY A 380 14.83 -27.52 17.06
N PRO A 381 13.98 -26.62 16.55
CA PRO A 381 13.91 -25.23 17.03
C PRO A 381 13.57 -25.17 18.53
N MET A 382 14.02 -24.13 19.25
CA MET A 382 13.78 -24.02 20.71
C MET A 382 12.31 -24.18 21.11
N LEU A 383 11.40 -23.66 20.27
CA LEU A 383 9.94 -23.76 20.44
C LEU A 383 9.42 -25.21 20.47
N SER A 384 10.14 -26.17 19.90
CA SER A 384 9.77 -27.60 19.95
C SER A 384 10.05 -28.24 21.32
N THR A 385 11.01 -27.71 22.07
CA THR A 385 11.48 -28.31 23.33
C THR A 385 10.83 -27.70 24.56
N MET A 386 10.36 -26.46 24.47
CA MET A 386 9.92 -25.69 25.62
C MET A 386 8.73 -24.79 25.28
N ASN A 387 7.80 -24.69 26.22
CA ASN A 387 6.59 -23.89 26.05
C ASN A 387 6.92 -22.38 26.11
N PRO A 388 6.60 -21.59 25.04
CA PRO A 388 6.87 -20.15 24.99
C PRO A 388 6.08 -19.33 26.03
N ALA A 389 4.93 -19.82 26.50
CA ALA A 389 4.12 -19.14 27.52
C ALA A 389 4.70 -19.30 28.94
N ALA A 390 5.42 -20.39 29.20
CA ALA A 390 5.93 -20.72 30.54
C ALA A 390 7.32 -20.17 30.82
N LYS A 391 8.19 -20.13 29.80
CA LYS A 391 9.60 -19.73 29.92
C LYS A 391 9.87 -18.49 29.06
N CYS A 392 10.27 -17.40 29.71
CA CYS A 392 10.56 -16.13 29.03
C CYS A 392 11.85 -16.24 28.19
N GLY A 393 11.82 -15.73 26.97
CA GLY A 393 12.99 -15.67 26.08
C GLY A 393 13.03 -16.77 25.01
N ILE A 394 12.15 -17.76 25.08
CA ILE A 394 11.91 -18.69 23.97
C ILE A 394 11.10 -17.94 22.93
N THR A 395 11.67 -17.76 21.75
CA THR A 395 11.04 -17.06 20.64
C THR A 395 11.33 -17.81 19.35
N SER A 396 10.64 -17.42 18.27
CA SER A 396 11.03 -17.87 16.94
C SER A 396 12.45 -17.42 16.61
N GLU A 397 13.20 -18.26 15.91
CA GLU A 397 14.54 -17.96 15.41
C GLU A 397 14.61 -16.65 14.61
N PRO A 398 13.69 -16.39 13.64
CA PRO A 398 13.74 -15.14 12.89
C PRO A 398 13.57 -13.91 13.77
N PHE A 399 12.68 -13.95 14.77
CA PHE A 399 12.49 -12.84 15.70
C PHE A 399 13.72 -12.61 16.58
N TYR A 400 14.34 -13.68 17.07
CA TYR A 400 15.56 -13.57 17.87
C TYR A 400 16.72 -12.95 17.09
N ILE A 401 16.93 -13.38 15.83
CA ILE A 401 17.98 -12.83 14.96
C ILE A 401 17.73 -11.32 14.76
N LYS A 402 16.49 -10.91 14.49
CA LYS A 402 16.12 -9.49 14.34
C LYS A 402 16.45 -8.67 15.60
N ILE A 403 16.11 -9.16 16.80
CA ILE A 403 16.43 -8.49 18.07
C ILE A 403 17.95 -8.39 18.27
N ARG A 404 18.67 -9.49 18.05
CA ARG A 404 20.12 -9.56 18.22
C ARG A 404 20.82 -8.54 17.31
N ASP A 405 20.43 -8.52 16.03
CA ASP A 405 21.01 -7.61 15.05
C ASP A 405 20.69 -6.16 15.42
N PHE A 406 19.47 -5.85 15.86
CA PHE A 406 19.13 -4.52 16.37
C PHE A 406 20.01 -4.09 17.55
N CYS A 407 20.21 -4.98 18.53
CA CYS A 407 21.07 -4.71 19.69
C CYS A 407 22.54 -4.53 19.31
N TYR A 408 23.01 -5.22 18.26
CA TYR A 408 24.36 -5.09 17.76
C TYR A 408 24.60 -3.74 17.08
N TYR A 409 23.68 -3.31 16.20
CA TYR A 409 23.83 -2.08 15.42
C TYR A 409 23.51 -0.79 16.21
N ASN A 410 22.72 -0.86 17.29
CA ASN A 410 22.34 0.31 18.10
C ASN A 410 22.86 0.24 19.56
N PRO A 411 24.18 0.30 19.80
CA PRO A 411 24.77 0.15 21.13
C PRO A 411 24.46 1.28 22.12
N LYS A 412 24.00 2.44 21.63
CA LYS A 412 23.70 3.64 22.45
C LYS A 412 22.29 3.67 23.03
N ASN A 413 21.39 2.81 22.55
CA ASN A 413 20.02 2.72 23.04
C ASN A 413 19.97 1.74 24.24
N SER A 414 19.27 2.15 25.30
CA SER A 414 19.27 1.58 26.66
C SER A 414 19.09 0.06 26.77
N PHE A 415 18.51 -0.60 25.76
CA PHE A 415 18.39 -2.06 25.65
C PHE A 415 19.72 -2.79 25.79
N VAL A 416 20.80 -2.17 25.31
CA VAL A 416 22.13 -2.78 25.23
C VAL A 416 22.79 -2.91 26.61
N SER A 417 22.43 -2.08 27.58
CA SER A 417 22.95 -2.17 28.95
C SER A 417 22.52 -3.45 29.70
N ILE A 418 21.39 -4.06 29.32
CA ILE A 418 20.86 -5.28 29.95
C ILE A 418 21.41 -6.55 29.27
N LEU A 419 21.75 -6.46 27.98
CA LEU A 419 22.33 -7.57 27.19
C LEU A 419 23.86 -7.57 27.18
N GLN A 420 24.53 -6.45 27.45
CA GLN A 420 25.99 -6.39 27.57
C GLN A 420 26.48 -6.88 28.95
N THR A 421 26.43 -8.19 29.18
CA THR A 421 27.31 -8.84 30.15
C THR A 421 28.59 -9.32 29.45
N LYS A 422 29.69 -8.59 29.66
CA LYS A 422 31.14 -8.92 29.54
C LYS A 422 31.71 -9.74 28.35
N GLN A 423 30.94 -10.40 27.49
CA GLN A 423 31.47 -11.33 26.45
C GLN A 423 31.42 -10.80 25.00
N ASN A 424 30.77 -9.67 24.71
CA ASN A 424 30.69 -9.14 23.33
C ASN A 424 32.03 -8.67 22.73
N LYS A 425 33.13 -8.67 23.49
CA LYS A 425 34.48 -8.42 22.94
C LYS A 425 35.03 -9.60 22.13
N SER A 426 34.62 -10.85 22.40
CA SER A 426 35.13 -12.02 21.67
C SER A 426 34.39 -12.29 20.35
N LEU A 427 33.12 -11.90 20.26
CA LEU A 427 32.31 -12.03 19.03
C LEU A 427 32.73 -11.02 17.93
N LYS A 428 33.35 -9.89 18.30
CA LYS A 428 33.91 -8.90 17.38
C LYS A 428 34.96 -9.47 16.41
N GLN A 429 35.66 -10.54 16.79
CA GLN A 429 36.71 -11.15 15.96
C GLN A 429 36.20 -12.26 15.04
N LYS A 430 35.04 -12.87 15.31
CA LYS A 430 34.55 -14.02 14.53
C LYS A 430 33.76 -13.61 13.29
N TYR A 431 33.10 -12.45 13.31
CA TYR A 431 32.30 -11.99 12.16
C TYR A 431 33.16 -11.51 10.97
N ASN A 432 34.35 -10.95 11.24
CA ASN A 432 35.31 -10.56 10.19
C ASN A 432 36.00 -11.73 9.49
N ARG A 433 35.70 -12.98 9.86
CA ARG A 433 36.25 -14.19 9.24
C ARG A 433 35.19 -15.03 8.49
N GLY A 434 33.97 -14.52 8.39
CA GLY A 434 32.86 -15.18 7.70
C GLY A 434 32.18 -14.23 6.73
N ILE A 435 32.96 -13.70 5.78
CA ILE A 435 32.51 -13.30 4.44
C ILE A 435 33.39 -14.08 3.47
#